data_AF-A0A971VJT0-F1
#
_entry.id   AF-A0A971VJT0-F1
#
_cell.length_a   1.000
_cell.length_b   1.000
_cell.length_c   1.000
_cell.angle_alpha   90.00
_cell.angle_beta   90.00
_cell.angle_gamma   90.00
#
_symmetry.space_group_name_H-M   'P 1'
#
loop_
_entity.id
_entity.type
_entity.pdbx_description
1 polymer ?
#
loop_
_entity_poly.entity_id
_entity_poly.type
_entity_poly.pdbx_seq_one_letter_code
_entity_poly.pdbx_strand_id
1 'polypeptide(L)' 'ALDRPEADTILLSCGAPRFMEMVEEIEKKTGKTVIASNQAMLWNTLRMAGINDKIEGLGRLFREH' A
#
# COMPACT_ATOMS: atom_id res chain seq x y z
N ALA A 1 19.50 -5.25 14.10
CA ALA A 1 19.26 -4.27 13.03
C ALA A 1 17.77 -4.20 12.71
N LEU A 2 17.25 -3.04 12.30
CA LEU A 2 15.83 -2.85 11.97
C LEU A 2 15.48 -3.39 10.57
N ASP A 3 16.43 -3.35 9.63
CA ASP A 3 16.23 -3.85 8.28
C ASP A 3 16.16 -5.39 8.25
N ARG A 4 15.17 -5.90 7.54
CA ARG A 4 14.86 -7.32 7.33
C ARG A 4 14.85 -7.59 5.83
N PRO A 5 15.98 -7.94 5.21
CA PRO A 5 16.05 -8.23 3.77
C PRO A 5 15.06 -9.28 3.31
N GLU A 6 14.76 -10.26 4.18
CA GLU A 6 13.82 -11.36 3.98
C GLU A 6 12.35 -10.94 4.04
N ALA A 7 12.02 -9.72 4.48
CA ALA A 7 10.64 -9.28 4.57
C ALA A 7 10.05 -9.03 3.17
N ASP A 8 8.91 -9.67 2.89
CA ASP A 8 8.19 -9.50 1.62
C ASP A 8 7.41 -8.18 1.56
N THR A 9 7.01 -7.64 2.72
CA THR A 9 6.08 -6.51 2.83
C THR A 9 6.48 -5.53 3.92
N ILE A 10 6.26 -4.25 3.66
CA ILE A 10 6.43 -3.14 4.61
C ILE A 10 5.04 -2.61 4.99
N LEU A 11 4.74 -2.64 6.28
CA LEU A 11 3.51 -2.05 6.83
C LEU A 11 3.80 -0.65 7.40
N LEU A 12 3.17 0.37 6.82
CA LEU A 12 3.15 1.75 7.31
C LEU A 12 1.93 1.95 8.21
N SER A 13 2.07 1.55 9.48
CA SER A 13 0.94 1.45 10.43
C SER A 13 0.32 2.80 10.82
N CYS A 14 1.09 3.89 10.83
CA CYS A 14 0.66 5.18 11.36
C CYS A 14 0.91 6.30 10.34
N GLY A 15 0.24 6.20 9.20
CA GLY A 15 0.46 7.12 8.11
C GLY A 15 -0.39 8.39 8.22
N ALA A 16 0.24 9.56 8.31
CA ALA A 16 -0.38 10.78 7.82
C ALA A 16 -0.93 10.57 6.38
N PRO A 17 -1.96 11.31 5.93
CA PRO A 17 -2.59 11.11 4.61
C PRO A 17 -1.61 11.03 3.45
N ARG A 18 -0.49 11.77 3.54
CA ARG A 18 0.58 11.81 2.53
C ARG A 18 1.27 10.48 2.26
N PHE A 19 1.20 9.50 3.17
CA PHE A 19 1.86 8.21 2.90
C PHE A 19 1.18 7.41 1.79
N MET A 20 -0.11 7.65 1.54
CA MET A 20 -0.82 6.99 0.45
C MET A 20 -0.18 7.31 -0.92
N GLU A 21 0.26 8.55 -1.11
CA GLU A 21 0.92 9.02 -2.34
C GLU A 21 2.35 8.48 -2.49
N MET A 22 2.98 8.10 -1.37
CA MET A 22 4.36 7.61 -1.35
C MET A 22 4.47 6.10 -1.51
N VAL A 23 3.38 5.35 -1.39
CA VAL A 23 3.39 3.87 -1.41
C VAL A 23 4.12 3.36 -2.65
N GLU A 24 3.74 3.84 -3.83
CA GLU A 24 4.33 3.36 -5.08
C GLU A 24 5.82 3.70 -5.21
N GLU A 25 6.24 4.86 -4.71
CA GLU A 25 7.66 5.24 -4.70
C GLU A 25 8.47 4.33 -3.77
N ILE A 26 7.92 3.99 -2.61
CA ILE A 26 8.57 3.09 -1.64
C ILE A 26 8.63 1.66 -2.20
N GLU A 27 7.57 1.18 -2.86
CA GLU A 27 7.58 -0.12 -3.55
C GLU A 27 8.67 -0.16 -4.62
N LYS A 28 8.79 0.88 -5.44
CA LYS A 28 9.83 0.98 -6.48
C LYS A 28 11.24 0.98 -5.89
N LYS A 29 11.45 1.69 -4.78
CA LYS A 29 12.76 1.79 -4.11
C LYS A 29 13.17 0.52 -3.39
N THR A 30 12.21 -0.19 -2.79
CA THR A 30 12.50 -1.34 -1.92
C THR A 30 12.31 -2.69 -2.62
N GLY A 31 11.55 -2.72 -3.73
CA GLY A 31 11.12 -3.95 -4.39
C GLY A 31 10.02 -4.71 -3.64
N LYS A 32 9.72 -4.30 -2.40
CA LYS A 32 8.78 -4.95 -1.47
C LYS A 32 7.39 -4.38 -1.64
N THR A 33 6.37 -5.17 -1.32
CA THR A 33 4.99 -4.67 -1.24
C THR A 33 4.89 -3.68 -0.09
N VAL A 34 4.17 -2.57 -0.27
CA VAL A 34 3.98 -1.57 0.78
C VAL A 34 2.48 -1.41 1.03
N ILE A 35 2.09 -1.53 2.30
CA ILE A 35 0.72 -1.35 2.74
C ILE A 35 0.69 -0.23 3.77
N ALA A 36 -0.09 0.83 3.51
CA ALA A 36 -0.37 1.88 4.50
C ALA A 36 -1.78 1.69 5.08
N SER A 37 -1.95 1.92 6.39
CA SER A 37 -3.26 1.70 7.06
C SER A 37 -4.42 2.45 6.40
N ASN A 38 -4.23 3.72 6.03
CA ASN A 38 -5.30 4.53 5.41
C ASN A 38 -5.66 4.02 4.00
N GLN A 39 -4.65 3.60 3.24
CA GLN A 39 -4.82 3.01 1.90
C GLN A 39 -5.54 1.67 2.00
N ALA A 40 -5.14 0.80 2.94
CA ALA A 40 -5.79 -0.48 3.18
C ALA A 40 -7.25 -0.32 3.59
N MET A 41 -7.55 0.66 4.45
CA MET A 41 -8.92 0.99 4.85
C MET A 41 -9.76 1.47 3.67
N LEU A 42 -9.21 2.36 2.83
CA LEU A 42 -9.90 2.82 1.61
C LEU A 42 -10.15 1.64 0.66
N TRP A 43 -9.13 0.82 0.40
CA TRP A 43 -9.23 -0.36 -0.46
C TRP A 43 -10.36 -1.27 0.02
N ASN A 44 -10.35 -1.64 1.30
CA ASN A 44 -11.35 -2.53 1.88
C ASN A 44 -12.77 -1.91 1.79
N THR A 45 -12.91 -0.62 2.05
CA THR A 45 -14.20 0.08 1.96
C THR A 45 -14.77 0.05 0.54
N LEU A 46 -13.93 0.25 -0.49
CA LEU A 46 -14.34 0.19 -1.88
C LEU A 46 -14.73 -1.23 -2.30
N ARG A 47 -13.95 -2.25 -1.92
CA ARG A 47 -14.28 -3.66 -2.19
C ARG A 47 -15.60 -4.06 -1.53
N MET A 48 -15.84 -3.63 -0.29
CA MET A 48 -17.12 -3.85 0.41
C MET A 48 -18.31 -3.17 -0.27
N ALA A 49 -18.08 -2.03 -0.94
CA ALA A 49 -19.09 -1.34 -1.74
C ALA A 49 -19.29 -1.94 -3.14
N GLY A 50 -18.59 -3.03 -3.50
CA GLY A 50 -18.64 -3.65 -4.82
C GLY A 50 -17.83 -2.93 -5.90
N ILE A 51 -17.00 -1.96 -5.52
CA ILE A 51 -16.17 -1.16 -6.43
C ILE A 51 -14.81 -1.85 -6.58
N ASN A 52 -14.57 -2.43 -7.77
CA ASN A 52 -13.41 -3.26 -8.07
C ASN A 52 -12.38 -2.58 -9.01
N ASP A 53 -12.49 -1.27 -9.18
CA ASP A 53 -11.57 -0.46 -9.98
C ASP A 53 -10.11 -0.67 -9.55
N LYS A 54 -9.24 -0.75 -10.55
CA LYS A 54 -7.80 -0.78 -10.34
C LYS A 54 -7.27 0.63 -10.42
N ILE A 55 -6.58 1.07 -9.38
CA ILE A 55 -6.12 2.47 -9.25
C ILE A 55 -4.60 2.51 -9.28
N GLU A 56 -4.06 3.11 -10.34
CA GLU A 56 -2.64 3.42 -10.48
C GLU A 56 -2.22 4.53 -9.50
N GLY A 57 -0.95 4.58 -9.09
CA GLY A 57 -0.47 5.56 -8.10
C GLY A 57 -0.66 5.14 -6.64
N LEU A 58 -1.57 4.19 -6.36
CA LEU A 58 -1.91 3.72 -5.02
C LEU A 58 -1.30 2.35 -4.68
N GLY A 59 -0.11 2.04 -5.19
CA GLY A 59 0.64 0.82 -4.85
C GLY A 59 0.02 -0.50 -5.37
N ARG A 60 0.69 -1.64 -5.12
CA ARG A 60 0.25 -2.96 -5.61
C ARG A 60 -1.12 -3.36 -5.06
N LEU A 61 -1.46 -2.95 -3.83
CA LEU A 61 -2.76 -3.25 -3.23
C LEU A 61 -3.94 -2.83 -4.12
N PHE A 62 -3.87 -1.65 -4.75
CA PHE A 62 -4.95 -1.17 -5.63
C PHE A 62 -4.82 -1.60 -7.10
N ARG A 63 -3.62 -1.96 -7.56
CA ARG A 63 -3.38 -2.38 -8.95
C ARG A 63 -3.65 -3.87 -9.17
N GLU A 64 -3.37 -4.69 -8.15
CA GLU A 64 -3.30 -6.15 -8.27
C GLU A 64 -4.40 -6.89 -7.48
N HIS A 65 -5.05 -6.24 -6.50
CA HIS A 65 -6.08 -6.83 -5.61
C HIS A 65 -7.39 -6.02 -5.61
#